data_AF-A0A242A4M2-F1
#
_entry.id   AF-A0A242A4M2-F1
#
_cell.length_a   1.000
_cell.length_b   1.000
_cell.length_c   1.000
_cell.angle_alpha   90.00
_cell.angle_beta   90.00
_cell.angle_gamma   90.00
#
_symmetry.space_group_name_H-M   'P 1'
#
loop_
_entity.id
_entity.type
_entity.pdbx_description
1 polymer ?
#
loop_
_entity_poly.entity_id
_entity_poly.type
_entity_poly.pdbx_seq_one_letter_code
_entity_poly.pdbx_strand_id
1 'polypeptide(L)'
;MLKQIIILGPLKSKIKEAVHCTLPVEVNQEAVLQTMIDLFPAYERDIASCRVAIDHQFIDSQMRSITDKSEIALIPPVSGG
;
A
#
# COMPACT_ATOMS: atom_id res chain seq x y z
N MET A 1 0.58 -7.88 12.05
CA MET A 1 -0.14 -6.87 12.85
C MET A 1 -1.23 -6.23 12.01
N LEU A 2 -2.37 -5.86 12.63
CA LEU A 2 -3.45 -5.16 11.95
C LEU A 2 -3.00 -3.73 11.62
N LYS A 3 -3.19 -3.31 10.37
CA LYS A 3 -2.76 -2.02 9.84
C LYS A 3 -3.83 -1.40 8.98
N GLN A 4 -3.90 -0.07 9.01
CA GLN A 4 -4.66 0.71 8.06
C GLN A 4 -3.72 1.18 6.95
N ILE A 5 -4.05 0.86 5.69
CA ILE A 5 -3.38 1.39 4.50
C ILE A 5 -4.25 2.51 3.94
N ILE A 6 -3.68 3.70 3.82
CA ILE A 6 -4.30 4.86 3.18
C ILE A 6 -4.08 4.74 1.67
N ILE A 7 -5.15 4.69 0.90
CA ILE A 7 -5.06 4.63 -0.57
C ILE A 7 -5.05 6.07 -1.07
N LEU A 8 -4.26 6.44 -2.07
CA LEU A 8 -4.22 7.79 -2.64
C LEU A 8 -4.69 7.83 -4.10
N GLY A 9 -4.92 9.05 -4.60
CA GLY A 9 -5.21 9.30 -6.02
C GLY A 9 -6.47 8.61 -6.54
N PRO A 10 -6.53 8.27 -7.84
CA PRO A 10 -7.74 7.72 -8.47
C PRO A 10 -8.12 6.33 -7.94
N LEU A 11 -7.20 5.60 -7.30
CA LEU A 11 -7.46 4.29 -6.74
C LEU A 11 -8.38 4.37 -5.51
N LYS A 12 -8.42 5.50 -4.79
CA LYS A 12 -9.37 5.75 -3.68
C LYS A 12 -10.82 5.51 -4.10
N SER A 13 -11.19 5.98 -5.29
CA SER A 13 -12.55 5.90 -5.82
C SER A 13 -12.93 4.50 -6.30
N LYS A 14 -11.94 3.66 -6.62
CA LYS A 14 -12.14 2.28 -7.08
C LYS A 14 -12.24 1.29 -5.91
N ILE A 15 -11.38 1.46 -4.92
CA ILE A 15 -11.31 0.59 -3.75
C ILE A 15 -12.07 1.24 -2.60
N LYS A 16 -11.36 2.03 -1.77
CA LYS A 16 -11.83 2.85 -0.65
C LYS A 16 -10.74 3.87 -0.33
N GLU A 17 -11.01 4.85 0.53
CA GLU A 17 -9.98 5.76 1.02
C GLU A 17 -8.95 5.07 1.93
N ALA A 18 -9.37 4.07 2.70
CA ALA A 18 -8.49 3.28 3.55
C ALA A 18 -8.98 1.84 3.70
N VAL A 19 -8.03 0.92 3.91
CA VAL A 19 -8.27 -0.52 4.07
C VAL A 19 -7.53 -1.03 5.31
N HIS A 20 -8.20 -1.87 6.09
CA HIS A 20 -7.56 -2.59 7.19
C HIS A 20 -7.08 -3.97 6.72
N CYS A 21 -5.81 -4.28 6.91
CA CYS A 21 -5.21 -5.56 6.56
C CYS A 21 -4.16 -6.00 7.58
N THR A 22 -3.79 -7.28 7.57
CA THR A 22 -2.70 -7.79 8.40
C THR A 22 -1.41 -7.76 7.60
N LEU A 23 -0.39 -7.08 8.12
CA LEU A 23 0.96 -7.07 7.54
C LEU A 23 1.98 -7.69 8.51
N PRO A 24 3.05 -8.33 8.03
CA PRO A 24 4.16 -8.74 8.89
C PRO A 24 4.85 -7.54 9.54
N VAL A 25 5.59 -7.75 10.62
CA VAL A 25 6.31 -6.67 11.35
C VAL A 25 7.41 -6.06 10.49
N GLU A 26 7.93 -6.81 9.52
CA GLU A 26 8.84 -6.31 8.50
C GLU A 26 8.21 -6.49 7.13
N VAL A 27 8.16 -5.42 6.36
CA VAL A 27 7.55 -5.39 5.03
C VAL A 27 8.46 -4.67 4.04
N ASN A 28 8.36 -5.07 2.77
CA ASN A 28 8.85 -4.30 1.63
C ASN A 28 7.66 -3.91 0.75
N GLN A 29 7.92 -3.19 -0.36
CA GLN A 29 6.87 -2.76 -1.28
C GLN A 29 6.05 -3.95 -1.80
N GLU A 30 6.74 -5.01 -2.25
CA GLU A 30 6.11 -6.19 -2.84
C GLU A 30 5.12 -6.86 -1.88
N ALA A 31 5.50 -7.05 -0.62
CA ALA A 31 4.63 -7.66 0.38
C ALA A 31 3.34 -6.85 0.61
N VAL A 32 3.43 -5.52 0.63
CA VAL A 32 2.26 -4.65 0.77
C VAL A 32 1.38 -4.70 -0.49
N LEU A 33 1.97 -4.65 -1.68
CA LEU A 33 1.24 -4.75 -2.94
C LEU A 33 0.53 -6.10 -3.06
N GLN A 34 1.21 -7.20 -2.76
CA GLN A 34 0.62 -8.54 -2.81
C GLN A 34 -0.55 -8.67 -1.82
N THR A 35 -0.39 -8.17 -0.59
CA THR A 35 -1.48 -8.15 0.40
C THR A 35 -2.70 -7.40 -0.13
N MET A 36 -2.49 -6.28 -0.83
CA MET A 36 -3.57 -5.50 -1.43
C MET A 36 -4.21 -6.19 -2.64
N ILE A 37 -3.42 -6.89 -3.47
CA ILE A 37 -3.91 -7.69 -4.60
C ILE A 37 -4.77 -8.84 -4.10
N ASP A 38 -4.35 -9.53 -3.04
CA ASP A 38 -5.10 -10.65 -2.46
C ASP A 38 -6.46 -10.19 -1.91
N LEU A 39 -6.52 -8.97 -1.37
CA LEU A 39 -7.77 -8.36 -0.88
C LEU A 39 -8.66 -7.84 -2.00
N PHE A 40 -8.07 -7.35 -3.10
CA PHE A 40 -8.80 -6.74 -4.21
C PHE A 40 -8.28 -7.22 -5.57
N PRO A 41 -8.46 -8.52 -5.90
CA PRO A 41 -7.87 -9.10 -7.11
C PRO A 41 -8.40 -8.47 -8.40
N ALA A 42 -9.61 -7.91 -8.39
CA ALA A 42 -10.18 -7.18 -9.53
C ALA A 42 -9.36 -5.94 -9.94
N TYR A 43 -8.52 -5.41 -9.06
CA TYR A 43 -7.68 -4.22 -9.30
C TYR A 43 -6.19 -4.55 -9.35
N GLU A 44 -5.81 -5.83 -9.56
CA GLU A 44 -4.42 -6.29 -9.57
C GLU A 44 -3.51 -5.38 -10.39
N ARG A 45 -3.90 -5.06 -11.64
CA ARG A 45 -3.09 -4.21 -12.53
C ARG A 45 -2.91 -2.79 -11.99
N ASP A 46 -3.95 -2.21 -11.41
CA ASP A 46 -3.87 -0.87 -10.83
C ASP A 46 -2.97 -0.88 -9.58
N ILE A 47 -3.13 -1.89 -8.71
CA ILE A 47 -2.36 -2.03 -7.46
C ILE A 47 -0.89 -2.34 -7.75
N ALA A 48 -0.59 -3.24 -8.69
CA ALA A 48 0.78 -3.63 -9.05
C ALA A 48 1.62 -2.45 -9.57
N SER A 49 0.98 -1.41 -10.11
CA SER A 49 1.64 -0.19 -10.56
C SER A 49 1.89 0.84 -9.46
N CYS A 50 1.33 0.63 -8.26
CA CYS A 50 1.43 1.58 -7.16
C CYS A 50 2.80 1.55 -6.49
N ARG A 51 3.15 2.69 -5.90
CA ARG A 51 4.25 2.83 -4.95
C ARG A 51 3.70 2.70 -3.53
N VAL A 52 4.56 2.30 -2.61
CA VAL A 52 4.21 2.22 -1.18
C VAL A 52 5.08 3.21 -0.41
N ALA A 53 4.47 3.90 0.55
CA ALA A 53 5.20 4.73 1.51
C ALA A 53 4.90 4.28 2.94
N ILE A 54 5.93 4.29 3.78
CA ILE A 54 5.84 4.10 5.24
C ILE A 54 6.37 5.37 5.89
N ASP A 55 5.58 5.98 6.77
CA ASP A 55 5.96 7.21 7.49
C ASP A 55 6.47 8.31 6.52
N HIS A 56 5.71 8.49 5.44
CA HIS A 56 5.94 9.47 4.36
C HIS A 56 7.22 9.24 3.53
N GLN A 57 7.86 8.09 3.70
CA GLN A 57 9.02 7.68 2.90
C GLN A 57 8.66 6.51 1.98
N PHE A 58 8.96 6.64 0.69
CA PHE A 58 8.81 5.54 -0.24
C PHE A 58 9.72 4.37 0.14
N ILE A 59 9.19 3.17 0.00
CA ILE A 59 9.92 1.92 0.20
C ILE A 59 10.01 1.17 -1.14
N ASP A 60 10.98 0.28 -1.26
CA ASP A 60 11.23 -0.52 -2.45
C ASP A 60 11.37 -2.01 -2.07
N SER A 61 12.42 -2.69 -2.53
CA SER A 61 12.73 -4.07 -2.17
C SER A 61 13.29 -4.24 -0.76
N GLN A 62 13.80 -3.17 -0.13
CA GLN A 62 14.38 -3.24 1.21
C GLN A 62 13.30 -3.44 2.28
N MET A 63 13.56 -4.39 3.19
CA MET A 63 12.69 -4.64 4.33
C MET A 63 12.73 -3.45 5.30
N ARG A 64 11.55 -3.03 5.75
CA ARG A 64 11.34 -1.98 6.74
C ARG A 64 10.48 -2.54 7.87
N SER A 65 10.95 -2.34 9.10
CA SER A 65 10.15 -2.66 10.29
C SER A 65 9.02 -1.63 10.44
N ILE A 66 7.80 -2.11 10.66
CA ILE A 66 6.62 -1.30 10.95
C ILE A 66 6.22 -1.44 12.42
N THR A 67 5.77 -0.34 13.01
CA THR A 67 5.26 -0.28 14.38
C THR A 67 3.77 0.03 14.37
N ASP A 68 3.06 -0.06 15.50
CA ASP A 68 1.62 0.31 15.57
C ASP A 68 1.34 1.75 15.14
N LYS A 69 2.32 2.64 15.29
CA LYS A 69 2.24 4.05 14.89
C LYS A 69 2.57 4.31 13.42
N SER A 70 3.15 3.33 12.73
CA SER A 70 3.56 3.51 11.33
C SER A 70 2.35 3.70 10.42
N GLU A 71 2.40 4.75 9.62
CA GLU A 71 1.42 5.09 8.58
C GLU A 71 1.86 4.48 7.25
N ILE A 72 0.95 3.76 6.59
CA ILE A 72 1.23 3.09 5.31
C ILE A 72 0.32 3.67 4.24
N ALA A 73 0.89 4.10 3.13
CA ALA A 73 0.16 4.65 2.00
C ALA A 73 0.41 3.86 0.70
N LEU A 74 -0.66 3.61 -0.04
CA LEU A 74 -0.65 3.04 -1.38
C LEU A 74 -0.89 4.16 -2.40
N ILE A 75 0.08 4.39 -3.29
CA ILE A 75 0.17 5.59 -4.11
C ILE A 75 0.21 5.18 -5.59
N PRO A 76 -0.90 5.34 -6.33
CA PRO A 76 -0.92 5.09 -7.77
C PRO A 76 0.04 6.01 -8.51
N PRO A 77 0.48 5.63 -9.73
CA PRO A 77 1.24 6.53 -10.58
C PRO A 77 0.43 7.81 -10.82
N VAL A 78 1.06 8.95 -10.58
CA VAL A 78 0.42 10.24 -10.85
C VAL A 78 0.36 10.44 -12.37
N SER A 79 -0.83 10.71 -12.91
CA SER A 79 -1.03 11.11 -14.32
C SER A 79 -0.62 12.58 -14.55
N GLY A 80 0.41 13.04 -13.85
CA GLY A 80 0.81 14.46 -13.78
C GLY A 80 1.79 14.83 -14.89
N GLY A 81 1.21 15.27 -16.00
CA GLY A 81 1.79 15.92 -17.17
C GLY A 81 0.67 16.27 -18.13
#